data_AF-A0A7S2IEB8-F1
#
_entry.id   AF-A0A7S2IEB8-F1
#
_cell.length_a   1.000
_cell.length_b   1.000
_cell.length_c   1.000
_cell.angle_alpha   90.00
_cell.angle_beta   90.00
_cell.angle_gamma   90.00
#
_symmetry.space_group_name_H-M   'P 1'
#
loop_
_entity.id
_entity.type
_entity.pdbx_description
1 polymer ?
#
loop_
_entity_poly.entity_id
_entity_poly.type
_entity_poly.pdbx_seq_one_letter_code
_entity_poly.pdbx_strand_id
1 'polypeptide(L)'
;GGPGTPINMKYAHMSEEKSEEAEQAAITNIKRNVLIHWALLPPMLQMLRPIDQLVATVHTVFPPAFGVPSHDYFNKWKPITQSELVLSSAMGNTPNEEKLKKAVRKIRFFLHPDKLPKDLNPEQSFMCKMLWDVTSDAWEE
;
A
#
# COMPACT_ATOMS: atom_id res chain seq x y z
N GLY A 1 47.75 -21.93 12.67
CA GLY A 1 46.30 -21.88 12.38
C GLY A 1 45.59 -21.56 13.67
N GLY A 2 44.96 -20.39 13.76
CA GLY A 2 44.22 -19.99 14.97
C GLY A 2 42.79 -20.55 14.93
N PRO A 3 42.24 -21.06 16.05
CA PRO A 3 40.89 -21.58 16.11
C PRO A 3 39.90 -20.41 16.15
N GLY A 4 39.15 -20.20 15.07
CA GLY A 4 37.98 -19.34 15.06
C GLY A 4 36.91 -19.93 15.98
N THR A 5 36.65 -19.26 17.11
CA THR A 5 35.70 -19.69 18.14
C THR A 5 34.26 -19.79 17.62
N PRO A 6 33.49 -20.83 18.00
CA PRO A 6 32.10 -21.07 17.55
C PRO A 6 31.04 -20.15 18.18
N ILE A 7 31.43 -19.23 19.05
CA ILE A 7 30.53 -18.38 19.83
C ILE A 7 29.91 -17.28 18.95
N ASN A 8 30.66 -16.76 17.98
CA ASN A 8 30.21 -15.63 17.15
C ASN A 8 29.05 -15.99 16.21
N MET A 9 28.96 -17.26 15.80
CA MET A 9 27.86 -17.73 14.94
C MET A 9 26.51 -17.81 15.67
N LYS A 10 26.51 -18.15 16.97
CA LYS A 10 25.26 -18.23 17.75
C LYS A 10 24.58 -16.88 17.94
N TYR A 11 25.36 -15.82 18.16
CA TYR A 11 24.80 -14.47 18.36
C TYR A 11 24.34 -13.83 17.06
N ALA A 12 25.04 -14.08 15.94
CA ALA A 12 24.61 -13.62 14.61
C ALA A 12 23.24 -14.23 14.22
N HIS A 13 23.07 -15.54 14.41
CA HIS A 13 21.83 -16.24 14.12
C HIS A 13 20.64 -15.72 14.96
N MET A 14 20.85 -15.50 16.26
CA MET A 14 19.81 -14.94 17.14
C MET A 14 19.43 -13.49 16.79
N SER A 15 20.37 -12.68 16.27
CA SER A 15 20.06 -11.32 15.82
C SER A 15 19.30 -11.29 14.51
N GLU A 16 19.60 -12.20 13.58
CA GLU A 16 18.90 -12.34 12.29
C GLU A 16 17.46 -12.82 12.52
N GLU A 17 17.26 -13.87 13.34
CA GLU A 17 15.92 -14.37 13.70
C GLU A 17 15.03 -13.29 14.32
N LYS A 18 15.60 -12.47 15.22
CA LYS A 18 14.85 -11.39 15.87
C LYS A 18 14.51 -10.25 14.90
N SER A 19 15.36 -10.02 13.90
CA SER A 19 15.11 -9.03 12.84
C SER A 19 13.97 -9.49 11.91
N GLU A 20 13.97 -10.77 11.53
CA GLU A 20 12.91 -11.35 10.69
C GLU A 20 11.54 -11.37 11.40
N GLU A 21 11.51 -11.71 12.70
CA GLU A 21 10.27 -11.68 13.48
C GLU A 21 9.69 -10.27 13.59
N ALA A 22 10.55 -9.27 13.81
CA ALA A 22 10.15 -7.86 13.85
C ALA A 22 9.58 -7.38 12.50
N GLU A 23 10.21 -7.78 11.40
CA GLU A 23 9.74 -7.46 10.04
C GLU A 23 8.38 -8.10 9.75
N GLN A 24 8.18 -9.38 10.12
CA GLN A 24 6.89 -10.06 9.95
C GLN A 24 5.79 -9.42 10.80
N ALA A 25 6.11 -8.99 12.02
CA ALA A 25 5.17 -8.27 12.88
C ALA A 25 4.79 -6.90 12.28
N ALA A 26 5.77 -6.17 11.71
CA ALA A 26 5.52 -4.91 11.01
C ALA A 26 4.62 -5.12 9.79
N ILE A 27 4.92 -6.11 8.94
CA ILE A 27 4.10 -6.47 7.77
C ILE A 27 2.66 -6.81 8.18
N THR A 28 2.49 -7.59 9.26
CA THR A 28 1.16 -7.95 9.77
C THR A 28 0.39 -6.71 10.23
N ASN A 29 1.06 -5.78 10.90
CA ASN A 29 0.45 -4.53 11.35
C ASN A 29 0.08 -3.62 10.16
N ILE A 30 0.97 -3.48 9.17
CA ILE A 30 0.71 -2.74 7.93
C ILE A 30 -0.52 -3.31 7.25
N LYS A 31 -0.57 -4.63 7.04
CA LYS A 31 -1.70 -5.31 6.42
C LYS A 31 -3.01 -5.02 7.16
N ARG A 32 -3.00 -5.19 8.49
CA ARG A 32 -4.18 -4.93 9.32
C ARG A 32 -4.66 -3.48 9.16
N ASN A 33 -3.76 -2.51 9.24
CA ASN A 33 -4.14 -1.10 9.21
C ASN A 33 -4.63 -0.66 7.82
N VAL A 34 -3.97 -1.08 6.74
CA VAL A 34 -4.41 -0.81 5.38
C VAL A 34 -5.82 -1.39 5.14
N LEU A 35 -6.08 -2.62 5.60
CA LEU A 35 -7.40 -3.24 5.46
C LEU A 35 -8.47 -2.48 6.24
N ILE A 36 -8.24 -2.17 7.52
CA ILE A 36 -9.24 -1.55 8.39
C ILE A 36 -9.51 -0.10 7.99
N HIS A 37 -8.45 0.68 7.75
CA HIS A 37 -8.58 2.13 7.59
C HIS A 37 -8.87 2.57 6.16
N TRP A 38 -8.50 1.76 5.16
CA TRP A 38 -8.63 2.13 3.76
C TRP A 38 -9.38 1.11 2.91
N ALA A 39 -8.99 -0.17 2.91
CA ALA A 39 -9.50 -1.10 1.90
C ALA A 39 -10.95 -1.56 2.16
N LEU A 40 -11.31 -1.84 3.42
CA LEU A 40 -12.58 -2.48 3.76
C LEU A 40 -13.63 -1.47 4.23
N LEU A 41 -14.90 -1.81 4.01
CA LEU A 41 -16.06 -1.03 4.41
C LEU A 41 -16.46 -1.37 5.87
N PRO A 42 -16.41 -0.41 6.81
CA PRO A 42 -16.90 -0.61 8.18
C PRO A 42 -18.43 -0.80 8.21
N PRO A 43 -19.01 -1.45 9.24
CA PRO A 43 -18.36 -2.04 10.42
C PRO A 43 -17.99 -3.52 10.25
N MET A 44 -18.56 -4.22 9.27
CA MET A 44 -18.37 -5.67 9.11
C MET A 44 -17.01 -6.04 8.50
N LEU A 45 -16.36 -5.13 7.77
CA LEU A 45 -15.06 -5.33 7.13
C LEU A 45 -15.00 -6.59 6.25
N GLN A 46 -16.10 -6.91 5.56
CA GLN A 46 -16.22 -8.08 4.69
C GLN A 46 -16.15 -7.73 3.20
N MET A 47 -16.32 -6.46 2.85
CA MET A 47 -16.36 -5.98 1.47
C MET A 47 -15.35 -4.85 1.28
N LEU A 48 -14.72 -4.82 0.10
CA LEU A 48 -13.89 -3.70 -0.31
C LEU A 48 -14.74 -2.43 -0.44
N ARG A 49 -14.13 -1.28 -0.13
CA ARG A 49 -14.74 0.01 -0.44
C ARG A 49 -14.87 0.17 -1.96
N PRO A 50 -15.85 0.96 -2.42
CA PRO A 50 -15.96 1.30 -3.83
C PRO A 50 -14.66 1.83 -4.42
N ILE A 51 -14.33 1.44 -5.65
CA ILE A 51 -13.06 1.76 -6.31
C ILE A 51 -12.82 3.28 -6.43
N ASP A 52 -13.86 4.08 -6.60
CA ASP A 52 -13.77 5.54 -6.63
C ASP A 52 -13.25 6.09 -5.29
N GLN A 53 -13.74 5.57 -4.16
CA GLN A 53 -13.25 5.92 -2.83
C GLN A 53 -11.82 5.45 -2.60
N LEU A 54 -11.48 4.23 -3.01
CA LEU A 54 -10.13 3.67 -2.86
C LEU A 54 -9.11 4.54 -3.59
N VAL A 55 -9.39 4.87 -4.85
CA VAL A 55 -8.52 5.70 -5.69
C VAL A 55 -8.41 7.13 -5.15
N ALA A 56 -9.51 7.71 -4.67
CA ALA A 56 -9.49 9.06 -4.11
C ALA A 56 -8.68 9.14 -2.81
N THR A 57 -8.68 8.09 -2.00
CA THR A 57 -8.10 8.09 -0.65
C THR A 57 -6.78 7.34 -0.51
N VAL A 58 -6.29 6.66 -1.56
CA VAL A 58 -5.04 5.85 -1.50
C VAL A 58 -3.82 6.62 -1.00
N HIS A 59 -3.75 7.93 -1.24
CA HIS A 59 -2.65 8.78 -0.79
C HIS A 59 -2.56 8.90 0.75
N THR A 60 -3.64 8.65 1.49
CA THR A 60 -3.65 8.73 2.96
C THR A 60 -2.97 7.52 3.61
N VAL A 61 -2.76 6.45 2.84
CA VAL A 61 -2.11 5.21 3.30
C VAL A 61 -0.73 5.00 2.69
N PHE A 62 -0.22 5.95 1.90
CA PHE A 62 1.17 5.91 1.48
C PHE A 62 2.13 6.18 2.65
N PRO A 63 3.39 5.73 2.56
CA PRO A 63 4.38 6.06 3.57
C PRO A 63 4.47 7.58 3.77
N PRO A 64 4.53 8.08 5.02
CA PRO A 64 4.90 7.35 6.23
C PRO A 64 3.74 6.73 7.05
N ALA A 65 2.59 6.47 6.45
CA ALA A 65 1.45 5.86 7.15
C ALA A 65 1.81 4.51 7.80
N PHE A 66 1.15 4.22 8.93
CA PHE A 66 1.22 2.93 9.64
C PHE A 66 2.63 2.49 10.08
N GLY A 67 3.54 3.46 10.27
CA GLY A 67 4.90 3.20 10.72
C GLY A 67 5.88 2.85 9.60
N VAL A 68 5.43 2.83 8.34
CA VAL A 68 6.32 2.61 7.20
C VAL A 68 7.20 3.84 6.99
N PRO A 69 8.53 3.71 6.78
CA PRO A 69 9.40 4.86 6.52
C PRO A 69 9.00 5.64 5.27
N SER A 70 9.08 6.97 5.30
CA SER A 70 8.82 7.82 4.13
C SER A 70 9.77 7.52 2.97
N HIS A 71 9.31 7.71 1.73
CA HIS A 71 10.13 7.57 0.53
C HIS A 71 9.76 8.60 -0.54
N ASP A 72 10.76 9.21 -1.19
CA ASP A 72 10.56 10.33 -2.13
C ASP A 72 9.70 9.99 -3.36
N TYR A 73 9.66 8.71 -3.73
CA TYR A 73 8.80 8.23 -4.81
C TYR A 73 7.33 8.63 -4.63
N PHE A 74 6.81 8.59 -3.40
CA PHE A 74 5.41 8.89 -3.11
C PHE A 74 5.08 10.38 -3.25
N ASN A 75 6.07 11.27 -3.17
CA ASN A 75 5.88 12.71 -3.43
C ASN A 75 5.51 13.00 -4.89
N LYS A 76 5.74 12.05 -5.80
CA LYS A 76 5.35 12.17 -7.22
C LYS A 76 3.85 11.92 -7.44
N TRP A 77 3.16 11.32 -6.47
CA TRP A 77 1.73 11.09 -6.58
C TRP A 77 0.97 12.39 -6.43
N LYS A 78 0.12 12.68 -7.41
CA LYS A 78 -0.87 13.76 -7.32
C LYS A 78 -2.19 13.16 -6.87
N PRO A 79 -2.67 13.47 -5.64
CA PRO A 79 -3.95 13.00 -5.14
C PRO A 79 -5.08 13.28 -6.13
N ILE A 80 -5.98 12.31 -6.24
CA ILE A 80 -7.19 12.43 -7.07
C ILE A 80 -8.33 12.68 -6.09
N THR A 81 -9.07 13.75 -6.30
CA THR A 81 -10.19 14.14 -5.43
C THR A 81 -11.49 13.54 -5.93
N GLN A 82 -12.47 13.34 -5.04
CA GLN A 82 -13.79 12.82 -5.42
C GLN A 82 -14.47 13.70 -6.49
N SER A 83 -14.28 15.03 -6.43
CA SER A 83 -14.81 15.96 -7.42
C SER A 83 -14.24 15.73 -8.83
N GLU A 84 -13.02 15.20 -8.94
CA GLU A 84 -12.43 14.84 -10.23
C GLU A 84 -12.98 13.52 -10.79
N LEU A 85 -13.60 12.68 -9.97
CA LEU A 85 -14.15 11.38 -10.38
C LEU A 85 -15.61 11.44 -10.79
N VAL A 86 -16.33 12.53 -10.47
CA VAL A 86 -17.76 12.68 -10.75
C VAL A 86 -18.04 13.57 -11.96
N LEU A 87 -19.23 13.46 -12.54
CA LEU A 87 -19.66 14.27 -13.70
C LEU A 87 -19.84 15.75 -13.33
N SER A 88 -20.56 16.03 -12.24
CA SER A 88 -20.75 17.36 -11.66
C SER A 88 -21.51 17.26 -10.33
N SER A 89 -21.27 18.20 -9.43
CA SER A 89 -22.09 18.36 -8.21
C SER A 89 -23.55 18.66 -8.53
N ALA A 90 -23.82 19.30 -9.68
CA ALA A 90 -25.17 19.56 -10.17
C ALA A 90 -25.91 18.31 -10.69
N MET A 91 -25.20 17.19 -10.94
CA MET A 91 -25.79 15.92 -11.37
C MET A 91 -25.77 14.85 -10.26
N GLY A 92 -25.81 15.27 -9.00
CA GLY A 92 -25.88 14.35 -7.86
C GLY A 92 -24.62 13.53 -7.63
N ASN A 93 -23.45 14.02 -8.07
CA ASN A 93 -22.15 13.34 -7.91
C ASN A 93 -22.12 11.92 -8.51
N THR A 94 -22.82 11.70 -9.62
CA THR A 94 -22.74 10.43 -10.35
C THR A 94 -21.29 10.17 -10.81
N PRO A 95 -20.74 8.97 -10.57
CA PRO A 95 -19.40 8.61 -11.03
C PRO A 95 -19.29 8.76 -12.55
N ASN A 96 -18.25 9.45 -13.01
CA ASN A 96 -17.89 9.46 -14.42
C ASN A 96 -17.00 8.25 -14.70
N GLU A 97 -17.55 7.23 -15.36
CA GLU A 97 -16.83 5.98 -15.65
C GLU A 97 -15.52 6.21 -16.41
N GLU A 98 -15.47 7.14 -17.37
CA GLU A 98 -14.24 7.44 -18.11
C GLU A 98 -13.15 8.04 -17.23
N LYS A 99 -13.53 8.98 -16.34
CA LYS A 99 -12.60 9.59 -15.39
C LYS A 99 -12.13 8.56 -14.36
N LEU A 100 -13.05 7.72 -13.87
CA LEU A 100 -12.74 6.64 -12.95
C LEU A 100 -11.76 5.64 -13.56
N LYS A 101 -12.03 5.17 -14.79
CA LYS A 101 -11.14 4.27 -15.53
C LYS A 101 -9.74 4.86 -15.74
N LYS A 102 -9.63 6.16 -16.04
CA LYS A 102 -8.34 6.87 -16.11
C LYS A 102 -7.63 6.93 -14.76
N ALA A 103 -8.37 7.20 -13.69
CA ALA A 103 -7.84 7.29 -12.34
C ALA A 103 -7.32 5.93 -11.83
N VAL A 104 -8.08 4.85 -12.09
CA VAL A 104 -7.67 3.47 -11.79
C VAL A 104 -6.41 3.09 -12.55
N ARG A 105 -6.35 3.37 -13.86
CA ARG A 105 -5.13 3.14 -14.66
C ARG A 105 -3.93 3.88 -14.09
N LYS A 106 -4.11 5.14 -13.66
CA LYS A 106 -3.06 5.95 -13.06
C LYS A 106 -2.53 5.33 -11.76
N ILE A 107 -3.40 4.90 -10.84
CA ILE A 107 -2.95 4.29 -9.57
C ILE A 107 -2.32 2.91 -9.80
N ARG A 108 -2.90 2.07 -10.65
CA ARG A 108 -2.37 0.74 -10.97
C ARG A 108 -1.00 0.83 -11.64
N PHE A 109 -0.79 1.81 -12.52
CA PHE A 109 0.53 2.07 -13.10
C PHE A 109 1.54 2.56 -12.06
N PHE A 110 1.13 3.48 -11.18
CA PHE A 110 2.00 4.03 -10.14
C PHE A 110 2.44 2.99 -9.11
N LEU A 111 1.58 2.01 -8.81
CA LEU A 111 1.86 0.93 -7.85
C LEU A 111 2.32 -0.38 -8.51
N HIS A 112 2.45 -0.42 -9.84
CA HIS A 112 2.83 -1.64 -10.55
C HIS A 112 4.22 -2.10 -10.10
N PRO A 113 4.43 -3.40 -9.76
CA PRO A 113 5.71 -3.91 -9.28
C PRO A 113 6.91 -3.48 -10.15
N ASP A 114 6.79 -3.56 -11.48
CA ASP A 114 7.85 -3.15 -12.42
C ASP A 114 8.13 -1.64 -12.48
N LYS A 115 7.25 -0.80 -11.94
CA LYS A 115 7.40 0.67 -11.94
C LYS A 115 7.91 1.21 -10.61
N LEU A 116 7.95 0.37 -9.57
CA LEU A 116 8.43 0.76 -8.27
C LEU A 116 9.95 0.98 -8.26
N PRO A 117 10.46 1.90 -7.43
CA PRO A 117 11.89 2.04 -7.18
C PRO A 117 12.50 0.75 -6.63
N LYS A 118 13.78 0.50 -6.96
CA LYS A 118 14.51 -0.69 -6.49
C LYS A 118 15.04 -0.56 -5.06
N ASP A 119 15.02 0.66 -4.52
CA ASP A 119 15.50 1.04 -3.20
C ASP A 119 14.38 1.07 -2.14
N LEU A 120 13.20 0.57 -2.47
CA LEU A 120 12.14 0.37 -1.47
C LEU A 120 12.57 -0.70 -0.47
N ASN A 121 12.35 -0.42 0.81
CA ASN A 121 12.52 -1.42 1.86
C ASN A 121 11.39 -2.47 1.81
N PRO A 122 11.47 -3.57 2.58
CA PRO A 122 10.47 -4.63 2.54
C PRO A 122 9.05 -4.15 2.91
N GLU A 123 8.92 -3.30 3.91
CA GLU A 123 7.63 -2.74 4.35
C GLU A 123 6.96 -1.88 3.28
N GLN A 124 7.73 -0.99 2.64
CA GLN A 124 7.28 -0.14 1.55
C GLN A 124 6.88 -0.96 0.33
N SER A 125 7.68 -1.98 -0.01
CA SER A 125 7.41 -2.91 -1.11
C SER A 125 6.12 -3.71 -0.85
N PHE A 126 5.97 -4.23 0.36
CA PHE A 126 4.78 -4.95 0.80
C PHE A 126 3.54 -4.06 0.72
N MET A 127 3.63 -2.83 1.23
CA MET A 127 2.54 -1.85 1.17
C MET A 127 2.15 -1.57 -0.28
N CYS A 128 3.11 -1.26 -1.17
CA CYS A 128 2.81 -0.99 -2.58
C CYS A 128 2.10 -2.17 -3.25
N LYS A 129 2.59 -3.39 -3.05
CA LYS A 129 1.99 -4.60 -3.59
C LYS A 129 0.57 -4.77 -3.09
N MET A 130 0.34 -4.61 -1.79
CA MET A 130 -0.98 -4.74 -1.19
C MET A 130 -1.97 -3.70 -1.72
N LEU A 131 -1.55 -2.44 -1.88
CA LEU A 131 -2.38 -1.39 -2.45
C LEU A 131 -2.72 -1.68 -3.93
N TRP A 132 -1.76 -2.22 -4.69
CA TRP A 132 -1.95 -2.64 -6.07
C TRP A 132 -2.91 -3.83 -6.20
N ASP A 133 -2.76 -4.85 -5.35
CA ASP A 133 -3.64 -6.02 -5.30
C ASP A 133 -5.07 -5.56 -4.99
N VAL A 134 -5.29 -4.82 -3.90
CA VAL A 134 -6.63 -4.32 -3.51
C VAL A 134 -7.27 -3.45 -4.58
N THR A 135 -6.53 -2.56 -5.22
CA THR A 135 -7.08 -1.71 -6.30
C THR A 135 -7.36 -2.49 -7.58
N SER A 136 -6.63 -3.58 -7.83
CA SER A 136 -6.90 -4.47 -8.95
C SER A 136 -8.11 -5.36 -8.67
N ASP A 137 -8.23 -5.91 -7.46
CA ASP A 137 -9.37 -6.73 -7.03
C ASP A 137 -10.68 -5.91 -6.96
N ALA A 138 -10.61 -4.65 -6.54
CA ALA A 138 -11.79 -3.77 -6.54
C ALA A 138 -12.17 -3.28 -7.96
N TRP A 139 -11.31 -3.51 -8.95
CA TRP A 139 -11.53 -3.17 -10.36
C TRP A 139 -11.56 -4.45 -11.22
N GLU A 140 -12.60 -5.26 -11.00
CA GLU A 140 -12.96 -6.32 -11.94
C GLU A 140 -13.71 -5.68 -13.12
N GLU A 141 -13.02 -5.58 -14.27
CA GLU A 141 -13.64 -5.33 -15.59
C GLU A 141 -14.15 -6.65 -16.18
#